data_AF-A0A2D6E5Z8-F1
#
_entry.id   AF-A0A2D6E5Z8-F1
#
_cell.length_a   1.000
_cell.length_b   1.000
_cell.length_c   1.000
_cell.angle_alpha   90.00
_cell.angle_beta   90.00
_cell.angle_gamma   90.00
#
_symmetry.space_group_name_H-M   'P 1'
#
loop_
_entity.id
_entity.type
_entity.pdbx_description
1 polymer ?
#
loop_
_entity_poly.entity_id
_entity_poly.type
_entity_poly.pdbx_seq_one_letter_code
_entity_poly.pdbx_strand_id
1 'polypeptide(L)'
;MHMKKTAIKFSNTVMPLDMLVDIQAPKPLGVTAKVFTHEQARKLPLYNQPIKYDVVGQDQKGKKIRINSVGRWLFGVPGYEGHIRIVPADNKVLLYYPKKSPKVVHEFITSLKESIESNQ
;
A
#
# COMPACT_ATOMS: atom_id res chain seq x y z
N MET A 1 -5.35 26.34 4.11
CA MET A 1 -6.30 25.62 4.98
C MET A 1 -5.70 24.28 5.37
N HIS A 2 -5.30 24.08 6.62
CA HIS A 2 -4.84 22.77 7.11
C HIS A 2 -6.08 21.90 7.39
N MET A 3 -6.50 21.07 6.43
CA MET A 3 -7.53 20.06 6.69
C MET A 3 -6.99 19.08 7.75
N LYS A 4 -7.62 19.05 8.93
CA LYS A 4 -7.41 17.98 9.91
C LYS A 4 -7.79 16.66 9.22
N LYS A 5 -6.79 15.86 8.85
CA LYS A 5 -6.98 14.51 8.29
C LYS A 5 -7.59 13.62 9.38
N THR A 6 -8.92 13.53 9.41
CA THR A 6 -9.64 12.63 10.31
C THR A 6 -9.23 11.19 10.04
N ALA A 7 -8.89 10.45 11.11
CA ALA A 7 -8.48 9.06 10.98
C ALA A 7 -9.66 8.17 10.56
N ILE A 8 -9.50 7.46 9.45
CA ILE A 8 -10.52 6.58 8.87
C ILE A 8 -10.43 5.22 9.56
N LYS A 9 -11.57 4.63 9.96
CA LYS A 9 -11.58 3.29 10.57
C LYS A 9 -11.49 2.21 9.51
N PHE A 10 -10.53 1.30 9.65
CA PHE A 10 -10.32 0.16 8.76
C PHE A 10 -10.83 -1.12 9.43
N SER A 11 -11.40 -2.04 8.64
CA SER A 11 -11.89 -3.34 9.14
C SER A 11 -10.75 -4.33 9.27
N ASN A 12 -10.76 -5.13 10.35
CA ASN A 12 -9.83 -6.25 10.59
C ASN A 12 -10.35 -7.60 10.04
N THR A 13 -11.30 -7.55 9.12
CA THR A 13 -11.75 -8.75 8.40
C THR A 13 -10.73 -9.11 7.34
N VAL A 14 -10.37 -10.39 7.22
CA VAL A 14 -9.59 -10.89 6.08
C VAL A 14 -10.36 -10.55 4.80
N MET A 15 -9.71 -9.84 3.87
CA MET A 15 -10.29 -9.49 2.59
C MET A 15 -9.54 -10.16 1.45
N PRO A 16 -10.25 -10.71 0.44
CA PRO A 16 -9.60 -11.29 -0.73
C PRO A 16 -8.88 -10.19 -1.54
N LEU A 17 -7.82 -10.57 -2.25
CA LEU A 17 -7.11 -9.70 -3.19
C LEU A 17 -7.78 -9.80 -4.57
N ASP A 18 -9.00 -9.29 -4.68
CA ASP A 18 -9.93 -9.45 -5.82
C ASP A 18 -9.99 -8.24 -6.77
N MET A 19 -9.13 -7.24 -6.55
CA MET A 19 -8.91 -6.12 -7.47
C MET A 19 -7.49 -6.18 -8.03
N LEU A 20 -7.35 -6.02 -9.35
CA LEU A 20 -6.07 -5.97 -10.06
C LEU A 20 -5.88 -4.59 -10.70
N VAL A 21 -4.66 -4.06 -10.57
CA VAL A 21 -4.20 -2.87 -11.29
C VAL A 21 -2.87 -3.19 -11.95
N ASP A 22 -2.83 -2.99 -13.26
CA ASP A 22 -1.61 -3.09 -14.05
C ASP A 22 -0.92 -1.73 -14.07
N ILE A 23 0.35 -1.69 -13.68
CA ILE A 23 1.16 -0.47 -13.63
C ILE A 23 2.34 -0.61 -14.58
N GLN A 24 2.45 0.27 -15.56
CA GLN A 24 3.58 0.29 -16.48
C GLN A 24 4.83 0.81 -15.76
N ALA A 25 5.86 -0.03 -15.67
CA ALA A 25 7.13 0.31 -15.07
C ALA A 25 8.11 0.86 -16.13
N PRO A 26 9.07 1.72 -15.74
CA PRO A 26 10.05 2.29 -16.66
C PRO A 26 11.03 1.25 -17.24
N LYS A 27 11.16 0.10 -16.57
CA LYS A 27 12.01 -1.02 -16.98
C LYS A 27 11.55 -2.32 -16.33
N PRO A 28 12.01 -3.49 -16.80
CA PRO A 28 11.77 -4.75 -16.11
C PRO A 28 12.34 -4.73 -14.69
N LEU A 29 11.48 -4.92 -13.68
CA LEU A 29 11.86 -4.79 -12.27
C LEU A 29 12.24 -6.14 -11.62
N GLY A 30 11.71 -7.25 -12.14
CA GLY A 30 11.92 -8.59 -11.58
C GLY A 30 11.67 -8.65 -10.07
N VAL A 31 12.58 -9.27 -9.33
CA VAL A 31 12.48 -9.43 -7.86
C VAL A 31 12.43 -8.12 -7.08
N THR A 32 12.81 -6.99 -7.69
CA THR A 32 12.81 -5.68 -7.04
C THR A 32 11.47 -4.95 -7.13
N ALA A 33 10.49 -5.48 -7.86
CA ALA A 33 9.20 -4.82 -8.10
C ALA A 33 8.48 -4.39 -6.81
N LYS A 34 8.50 -5.25 -5.78
CA LYS A 34 7.90 -4.93 -4.48
C LYS A 34 8.59 -3.73 -3.81
N VAL A 35 9.92 -3.74 -3.78
CA VAL A 35 10.72 -2.67 -3.17
C VAL A 35 10.53 -1.36 -3.93
N PHE A 36 10.68 -1.39 -5.26
CA PHE A 36 10.47 -0.22 -6.12
C PHE A 36 9.08 0.41 -5.90
N THR A 37 8.02 -0.40 -5.96
CA THR A 37 6.65 0.07 -5.77
C THR A 37 6.45 0.68 -4.39
N HIS A 38 7.05 0.08 -3.33
CA HIS A 38 6.98 0.62 -1.98
C HIS A 38 7.71 1.96 -1.84
N GLU A 39 8.88 2.13 -2.46
CA GLU A 39 9.61 3.39 -2.44
C GLU A 39 8.86 4.51 -3.18
N GLN A 40 8.17 4.22 -4.28
CA GLN A 40 7.32 5.21 -4.95
C GLN A 40 6.10 5.54 -4.11
N ALA A 41 5.47 4.53 -3.50
CA ALA A 41 4.36 4.71 -2.56
C ALA A 41 4.70 5.66 -1.40
N ARG A 42 5.89 5.56 -0.81
CA ARG A 42 6.31 6.39 0.33
C ARG A 42 6.37 7.89 0.03
N LYS A 43 6.53 8.26 -1.25
CA LYS A 43 6.57 9.66 -1.69
C LYS A 43 5.18 10.30 -1.76
N LEU A 44 4.11 9.49 -1.76
CA LEU A 44 2.75 9.99 -1.95
C LEU A 44 2.16 10.56 -0.65
N PRO A 45 1.43 11.70 -0.72
CA PRO A 45 0.80 12.30 0.46
C PRO A 45 -0.17 11.40 1.22
N LEU A 46 -0.80 10.45 0.52
CA LEU A 46 -1.76 9.50 1.09
C LEU A 46 -1.09 8.33 1.82
N TYR A 47 0.21 8.08 1.63
CA TYR A 47 0.92 7.00 2.32
C TYR A 47 0.86 7.12 3.85
N ASN A 48 1.03 8.36 4.34
CA ASN A 48 0.98 8.71 5.75
C ASN A 48 -0.42 9.12 6.23
N GLN A 49 -1.47 8.92 5.41
CA GLN A 49 -2.83 9.19 5.82
C GLN A 49 -3.18 8.38 7.09
N PRO A 50 -3.57 9.02 8.21
CA PRO A 50 -3.88 8.32 9.44
C PRO A 50 -5.10 7.40 9.30
N ILE A 51 -5.01 6.21 9.91
CA ILE A 51 -6.12 5.25 10.02
C ILE A 51 -6.29 4.78 11.47
N LYS A 52 -7.48 4.33 11.82
CA LYS A 52 -7.75 3.57 13.04
C LYS A 52 -7.85 2.10 12.67
N TYR A 53 -6.95 1.29 13.24
CA TYR A 53 -6.87 -0.14 13.01
C TYR A 53 -6.33 -0.82 14.27
N ASP A 54 -6.99 -1.89 14.71
CA ASP A 54 -6.76 -2.47 16.04
C ASP A 54 -5.63 -3.51 16.04
N VAL A 55 -5.13 -3.89 14.86
CA VAL A 55 -4.00 -4.83 14.73
C VAL A 55 -2.68 -4.09 14.84
N VAL A 56 -1.69 -4.79 15.39
CA VAL A 56 -0.30 -4.35 15.45
C VAL A 56 0.59 -5.42 14.83
N GLY A 57 1.66 -4.97 14.17
CA GLY A 57 2.81 -5.83 13.91
C GLY A 57 3.74 -5.91 15.11
N GLN A 58 4.85 -6.62 14.95
CA GLN A 58 5.84 -6.85 15.98
C GLN A 58 7.24 -6.96 15.35
N ASP A 59 8.23 -6.28 15.93
CA ASP A 59 9.62 -6.45 15.52
C ASP A 59 10.26 -7.73 16.11
N GLN A 60 11.51 -8.01 15.72
CA GLN A 60 12.27 -9.17 16.19
C GLN A 60 12.52 -9.19 17.71
N LYS A 61 12.42 -8.03 18.39
CA LYS A 61 12.58 -7.90 19.84
C LYS A 61 11.24 -7.94 20.57
N GLY A 62 10.15 -8.19 19.85
CA GLY A 62 8.82 -8.27 20.41
C GLY A 62 8.12 -6.91 20.58
N LYS A 63 8.70 -5.80 20.13
CA LYS A 63 8.10 -4.46 20.24
C LYS A 63 6.94 -4.30 19.26
N LYS A 64 5.78 -3.89 19.77
CA LYS A 64 4.57 -3.65 18.97
C LYS A 64 4.77 -2.47 18.00
N ILE A 65 4.43 -2.69 16.73
CA ILE A 65 4.44 -1.66 15.68
C ILE A 65 3.00 -1.38 15.26
N ARG A 66 2.56 -0.13 15.43
CA ARG A 66 1.20 0.27 15.04
C ARG A 66 1.05 0.37 13.53
N ILE A 67 -0.06 -0.17 13.04
CA ILE A 67 -0.53 -0.01 11.66
C ILE A 67 -1.48 1.18 11.65
N ASN A 68 -0.91 2.38 11.62
CA ASN A 68 -1.63 3.64 11.82
C ASN A 68 -1.69 4.52 10.56
N SER A 69 -1.27 3.99 9.41
CA SER A 69 -1.39 4.67 8.13
C SER A 69 -1.82 3.74 7.00
N VAL A 70 -2.38 4.31 5.93
CA VAL A 70 -2.74 3.59 4.71
C VAL A 70 -1.55 2.81 4.16
N GLY A 71 -0.37 3.43 4.10
CA GLY A 71 0.85 2.77 3.61
C GLY A 71 1.25 1.56 4.44
N ARG A 72 1.19 1.64 5.77
CA ARG A 72 1.51 0.49 6.65
C ARG A 72 0.48 -0.62 6.54
N TRP A 73 -0.78 -0.27 6.32
CA TRP A 73 -1.85 -1.25 6.13
C TRP A 73 -1.71 -2.00 4.81
N LEU A 74 -1.38 -1.30 3.72
CA LEU A 74 -1.17 -1.90 2.39
C LEU A 74 0.13 -2.69 2.30
N PHE A 75 1.26 -2.12 2.70
CA PHE A 75 2.59 -2.75 2.48
C PHE A 75 3.04 -3.63 3.65
N GLY A 76 2.35 -3.56 4.78
CA GLY A 76 2.69 -4.28 5.99
C GLY A 76 3.78 -3.61 6.82
N VAL A 77 4.06 -4.23 7.96
CA VAL A 77 5.13 -3.89 8.90
C VAL A 77 5.73 -5.19 9.43
N PRO A 78 6.90 -5.22 10.08
CA PRO A 78 7.39 -6.43 10.73
C PRO A 78 6.29 -7.10 11.59
N GLY A 79 6.14 -8.42 11.47
CA GLY A 79 5.11 -9.19 12.18
C GLY A 79 3.67 -9.00 11.67
N TYR A 80 3.46 -8.31 10.55
CA TYR A 80 2.14 -8.15 9.93
C TYR A 80 2.22 -8.07 8.40
N GLU A 81 1.50 -8.97 7.72
CA GLU A 81 1.42 -8.95 6.27
C GLU A 81 0.51 -7.83 5.77
N GLY A 82 0.99 -7.11 4.75
CA GLY A 82 0.22 -6.06 4.11
C GLY A 82 -0.97 -6.57 3.31
N HIS A 83 -1.89 -5.65 2.96
CA HIS A 83 -3.09 -5.93 2.19
C HIS A 83 -2.91 -5.75 0.67
N ILE A 84 -1.70 -6.00 0.15
CA ILE A 84 -1.44 -6.01 -1.29
C ILE A 84 -0.54 -7.17 -1.68
N ARG A 85 -0.65 -7.60 -2.94
CA ARG A 85 0.32 -8.46 -3.60
C ARG A 85 0.86 -7.77 -4.82
N ILE A 86 2.17 -7.82 -4.99
CA ILE A 86 2.89 -7.19 -6.10
C ILE A 86 3.59 -8.30 -6.87
N VAL A 87 3.28 -8.42 -8.16
CA VAL A 87 3.86 -9.43 -9.04
C VAL A 87 4.55 -8.71 -10.21
N PRO A 88 5.86 -8.91 -10.42
CA PRO A 88 6.53 -8.42 -11.62
C PRO A 88 6.02 -9.13 -12.86
N ALA A 89 5.82 -8.39 -13.95
CA ALA A 89 5.43 -8.95 -15.25
C ALA A 89 6.12 -8.14 -16.36
N ASP A 90 7.30 -8.58 -16.80
CA ASP A 90 8.15 -7.85 -17.74
C ASP A 90 8.33 -6.38 -17.35
N ASN A 91 7.90 -5.45 -18.20
CA ASN A 91 7.91 -4.02 -17.99
C ASN A 91 6.68 -3.50 -17.22
N LYS A 92 5.95 -4.38 -16.52
CA LYS A 92 4.77 -4.05 -15.72
C LYS A 92 4.90 -4.57 -14.30
N VAL A 93 4.06 -4.01 -13.44
CA VAL A 93 3.78 -4.48 -12.10
C VAL A 93 2.29 -4.77 -11.99
N LEU A 94 1.94 -6.00 -11.65
CA LEU A 94 0.57 -6.38 -11.31
C LEU A 94 0.37 -6.18 -9.82
N LEU A 95 -0.50 -5.24 -9.44
CA LEU A 95 -0.82 -4.92 -8.06
C LEU A 95 -2.23 -5.43 -7.73
N TYR A 96 -2.30 -6.39 -6.82
CA TYR A 96 -3.55 -6.92 -6.30
C TYR A 96 -3.86 -6.33 -4.92
N TYR A 97 -5.11 -5.95 -4.69
CA TYR A 97 -5.58 -5.43 -3.40
C TYR A 97 -7.08 -5.71 -3.21
N PRO A 98 -7.65 -5.51 -2.00
CA PRO A 98 -9.08 -5.75 -1.79
C PRO A 98 -9.98 -4.73 -2.47
N LYS A 99 -10.96 -5.20 -3.23
CA LYS A 99 -11.99 -4.37 -3.88
C LYS A 99 -12.87 -3.63 -2.88
N LYS A 100 -13.12 -4.22 -1.70
CA LYS A 100 -13.91 -3.63 -0.60
C LYS A 100 -13.10 -2.68 0.29
N SER A 101 -11.94 -2.23 -0.16
CA SER A 101 -11.12 -1.29 0.60
C SER A 101 -11.82 0.07 0.77
N PRO A 102 -11.49 0.85 1.82
CA PRO A 102 -11.96 2.22 1.95
C PRO A 102 -11.57 3.08 0.75
N LYS A 103 -12.39 4.09 0.40
CA LYS A 103 -12.16 4.98 -0.76
C LYS A 103 -10.72 5.50 -0.87
N VAL A 104 -10.13 5.88 0.26
CA VAL A 104 -8.76 6.41 0.33
C VAL A 104 -7.69 5.43 -0.17
N VAL A 105 -7.93 4.12 -0.09
CA VAL A 105 -7.05 3.09 -0.63
C VAL A 105 -7.11 3.11 -2.15
N HIS A 106 -8.30 3.19 -2.74
CA HIS A 106 -8.46 3.28 -4.19
C HIS A 106 -7.79 4.55 -4.73
N GLU A 107 -8.02 5.70 -4.08
CA GLU A 107 -7.36 6.96 -4.42
C GLU A 107 -5.83 6.84 -4.33
N PHE A 108 -5.32 6.21 -3.27
CA PHE A 108 -3.88 5.97 -3.11
C PHE A 108 -3.30 5.08 -4.23
N ILE A 109 -3.98 3.98 -4.58
CA ILE A 109 -3.53 3.08 -5.65
C ILE A 109 -3.54 3.77 -7.01
N THR A 110 -4.56 4.58 -7.30
CA THR A 110 -4.61 5.41 -8.51
C THR A 110 -3.43 6.39 -8.57
N SER A 111 -3.19 7.16 -7.51
CA SER A 111 -2.05 8.08 -7.47
C SER A 111 -0.69 7.37 -7.56
N LEU A 112 -0.58 6.14 -7.03
CA LEU A 112 0.62 5.33 -7.15
C LEU A 112 0.88 4.90 -8.58
N LYS A 113 -0.17 4.43 -9.28
CA LYS A 113 -0.09 4.09 -10.70
C LYS A 113 0.37 5.31 -11.50
N GLU A 114 -0.32 6.43 -11.37
CA GLU A 114 0.02 7.69 -12.06
C GLU A 114 1.46 8.13 -11.77
N SER A 115 1.90 8.06 -10.51
CA SER A 115 3.25 8.46 -10.12
C SER A 115 4.33 7.53 -10.68
N ILE A 116 4.07 6.25 -10.87
CA ILE A 116 5.04 5.31 -11.46
C ILE A 116 5.10 5.52 -12.97
N GLU A 117 3.94 5.68 -13.61
CA GLU A 117 3.82 5.80 -15.06
C GLU A 117 4.28 7.16 -15.59
N SER A 118 4.15 8.23 -14.79
CA SER A 118 4.60 9.58 -15.18
C SER A 118 6.11 9.81 -14.97
N ASN A 119 6.79 8.92 -14.27
CA ASN A 119 8.25 8.96 -14.05
C ASN A 119 9.03 8.18 -15.12
N GLN A 120 8.43 8.00 -16.30
CA GLN A 120 9.04 7.38 -17.47
C GLN A 120 9.79 8.40 -18.32
#